data_AF-A0A5E6NQV7-F1
#
_entry.id   AF-A0A5E6NQV7-F1
#
_cell.length_a   1.000
_cell.length_b   1.000
_cell.length_c   1.000
_cell.angle_alpha   90.00
_cell.angle_beta   90.00
_cell.angle_gamma   90.00
#
_symmetry.space_group_name_H-M   'P 1'
#
loop_
_entity.id
_entity.type
_entity.pdbx_description
1 polymer ?
#
loop_
_entity_poly.entity_id
_entity_poly.type
_entity_poly.pdbx_seq_one_letter_code
_entity_poly.pdbx_strand_id
1 'polypeptide(L)' 'MIDLGILQTGDDLSQFYMHGTGHWLGLDVHDVGRYQQGKQHRQYEIGMVTTVEPGIYFVRVIN' A
#
# COMPACT_ATOMS: atom_id res chain seq x y z
N MET A 1 -10.64 -3.63 14.31
CA MET A 1 -10.44 -2.65 13.23
C MET A 1 -11.45 -1.53 13.43
N ILE A 2 -11.08 -0.27 13.24
CA ILE A 2 -11.98 0.87 13.43
C ILE A 2 -12.72 1.10 12.11
N ASP A 3 -14.05 1.19 12.16
CA ASP A 3 -14.85 1.62 11.03
C ASP A 3 -14.83 3.16 10.97
N LEU A 4 -14.44 3.70 9.82
CA LEU A 4 -14.36 5.14 9.57
C LEU A 4 -15.67 5.69 8.94
N GLY A 5 -16.59 4.82 8.51
CA GLY A 5 -17.84 5.22 7.87
C GLY A 5 -17.69 5.87 6.49
N ILE A 6 -16.54 5.68 5.84
CA ILE A 6 -16.19 6.31 4.55
C ILE A 6 -16.51 5.44 3.32
N LEU A 7 -16.76 4.14 3.52
CA LEU A 7 -17.07 3.18 2.46
C LEU A 7 -18.34 2.41 2.82
N GLN A 8 -19.21 2.24 1.84
CA GLN A 8 -20.40 1.40 1.89
C GLN A 8 -20.21 0.12 1.06
N THR A 9 -21.13 -0.83 1.21
CA THR A 9 -21.10 -2.07 0.43
C THR A 9 -21.19 -1.76 -1.07
N GLY A 10 -20.15 -2.16 -1.81
CA GLY A 10 -20.05 -1.95 -3.25
C GLY A 10 -19.21 -0.75 -3.67
N ASP A 11 -18.77 0.08 -2.72
CA ASP A 11 -17.84 1.18 -3.00
C ASP A 11 -16.44 0.65 -3.34
N ASP A 12 -15.74 1.37 -4.22
CA ASP A 12 -14.38 1.03 -4.63
C ASP A 12 -13.36 1.78 -3.75
N LEU A 13 -12.64 1.02 -2.92
CA LEU A 13 -11.57 1.53 -2.06
C LEU A 13 -10.47 2.27 -2.85
N SER A 14 -10.24 1.91 -4.13
CA SER A 14 -9.20 2.51 -4.95
C SER A 14 -9.40 4.01 -5.20
N GLN A 15 -10.63 4.51 -5.03
CA GLN A 15 -10.94 5.93 -5.11
C GLN A 15 -10.26 6.76 -4.01
N PHE A 16 -10.02 6.14 -2.84
CA PHE A 16 -9.40 6.80 -1.69
C PHE A 16 -8.00 6.26 -1.36
N TYR A 17 -7.66 5.08 -1.87
CA TYR A 17 -6.41 4.37 -1.62
C TYR A 17 -5.83 3.82 -2.94
N MET A 18 -5.10 4.66 -3.67
CA MET A 18 -4.69 4.41 -5.05
C MET A 18 -3.26 3.87 -5.23
N HIS A 19 -2.53 3.62 -4.14
CA HIS A 19 -1.15 3.13 -4.18
C HIS A 19 -0.96 1.88 -3.29
N GLY A 20 0.20 1.23 -3.41
CA GLY A 20 0.55 0.11 -2.54
C GLY A 20 0.86 0.55 -1.11
N THR A 21 0.78 -0.36 -0.14
CA THR A 21 1.01 -0.07 1.29
C THR A 21 2.49 0.10 1.67
N GLY A 22 3.41 -0.13 0.72
CA GLY A 22 4.83 0.05 0.93
C GLY A 22 5.68 -0.54 -0.20
N HIS A 23 6.99 -0.36 -0.07
CA HIS A 23 8.02 -0.86 -0.98
C HIS A 23 9.29 -1.23 -0.20
N TRP A 24 10.21 -1.98 -0.84
CA TRP A 24 11.54 -2.22 -0.27
C TRP A 24 12.30 -0.91 -0.09
N LEU A 25 13.06 -0.80 1.00
CA LEU A 25 13.84 0.39 1.32
C LEU A 25 15.29 0.02 1.61
N GLY A 26 16.23 0.74 1.01
CA GLY A 26 17.66 0.51 1.20
C GLY A 26 18.50 1.65 0.66
N LEU A 27 19.47 1.35 -0.20
CA LEU A 27 20.31 2.40 -0.81
C LEU A 27 19.51 3.30 -1.75
N ASP A 28 18.57 2.70 -2.48
CA ASP A 28 17.53 3.41 -3.20
C ASP A 28 16.26 3.49 -2.35
N VAL A 29 15.49 4.57 -2.50
CA VAL A 29 14.22 4.74 -1.77
C VAL A 29 13.27 3.60 -2.15
N HIS A 30 13.05 3.38 -3.44
CA HIS A 30 12.36 2.18 -3.95
C HIS A 30 13.42 1.13 -4.28
N ASP A 31 13.84 0.38 -3.26
CA ASP A 31 14.98 -0.51 -3.39
C ASP A 31 14.69 -1.75 -4.24
N VAL A 32 15.77 -2.39 -4.69
CA VAL A 32 15.72 -3.60 -5.49
C VAL A 32 15.23 -4.79 -4.68
N GLY A 33 14.62 -5.76 -5.37
CA GLY A 33 14.18 -7.02 -4.77
C GLY A 33 12.89 -7.53 -5.40
N ARG A 34 12.85 -8.81 -5.75
CA ARG A 34 11.63 -9.40 -6.32
C ARG A 34 10.55 -9.48 -5.24
N TYR A 35 9.39 -8.87 -5.51
CA TYR A 35 8.19 -8.99 -4.67
C TYR A 35 7.54 -10.38 -4.72
N GLN A 36 7.83 -11.14 -5.77
CA GLN A 36 7.31 -12.50 -5.97
C GLN A 36 8.44 -13.51 -6.19
N GLN A 37 8.25 -14.70 -5.66
CA GLN A 37 9.05 -15.88 -5.95
C GLN A 37 8.16 -16.89 -6.68
N GLY A 38 8.39 -17.04 -7.99
CA GLY A 38 7.48 -17.81 -8.85
C GLY A 38 6.11 -17.14 -8.96
N LYS A 39 5.05 -17.85 -8.56
CA LYS A 39 3.66 -17.33 -8.56
C LYS A 39 3.19 -16.86 -7.18
N GLN A 40 4.07 -16.79 -6.19
CA GLN A 40 3.72 -16.45 -4.81
C GLN A 40 4.38 -15.15 -4.38
N HIS A 41 3.73 -14.42 -3.48
CA HIS A 41 4.35 -13.30 -2.78
C HIS A 41 5.53 -13.80 -1.95
N ARG A 42 6.62 -13.03 -1.98
CA ARG A 42 7.80 -13.33 -1.19
C ARG A 42 7.45 -13.23 0.30
N GLN A 43 7.82 -14.25 1.07
CA GLN A 43 7.74 -14.21 2.52
C GLN A 43 8.83 -13.29 3.07
N TYR A 44 8.51 -12.55 4.14
CA TYR A 44 9.50 -11.72 4.81
C TYR A 44 10.49 -12.59 5.60
N GLU A 45 11.76 -12.20 5.57
CA GLU A 45 12.83 -12.82 6.33
C GLU A 45 13.60 -11.76 7.11
N ILE A 46 14.31 -12.19 8.16
CA ILE A 46 15.11 -11.30 9.01
C ILE A 46 16.13 -10.54 8.14
N GLY A 47 16.20 -9.22 8.33
CA GLY A 47 17.11 -8.34 7.60
C GLY A 47 16.50 -7.64 6.39
N MET A 48 15.29 -8.02 5.97
CA MET A 48 14.54 -7.24 4.97
C MET A 48 14.02 -5.94 5.57
N VAL A 49 14.03 -4.86 4.78
CA VAL A 49 13.55 -3.53 5.19
C VAL A 49 12.51 -3.06 4.18
N THR A 50 11.33 -2.65 4.67
CA THR A 50 10.21 -2.17 3.86
C THR A 50 9.57 -0.96 4.53
N THR A 51 8.91 -0.11 3.75
CA THR A 51 8.04 0.95 4.28
C THR A 51 6.68 0.37 4.69
N VAL A 52 5.97 1.12 5.55
CA VAL A 52 4.54 0.95 5.87
C VAL A 52 3.91 2.32 5.77
N GLU A 53 3.18 2.56 4.68
CA GLU A 53 2.74 3.91 4.29
C GLU A 53 1.26 3.97 3.88
N PRO A 54 0.30 3.56 4.72
CA PRO A 54 -1.11 3.71 4.38
C PRO A 54 -1.52 5.20 4.31
N GLY A 55 -2.34 5.56 3.33
CA GLY A 55 -2.91 6.91 3.19
C GLY A 55 -4.30 6.91 2.57
N ILE A 56 -5.21 7.73 3.09
CA ILE A 56 -6.57 7.93 2.54
C ILE A 56 -6.65 9.35 2.01
N TYR A 57 -7.01 9.50 0.73
CA TYR A 57 -7.03 10.81 0.06
C TYR A 57 -8.44 11.19 -0.36
N PHE A 58 -8.85 12.41 -0.04
CA PHE A 58 -10.13 12.98 -0.46
C PHE A 58 -9.88 14.11 -1.47
N VAL A 59 -10.35 13.94 -2.70
CA VAL A 59 -10.32 15.01 -3.69
C VAL A 59 -11.39 16.04 -3.33
N ARG A 60 -10.97 17.29 -3.11
CA ARG A 60 -11.89 18.41 -2.96
C ARG A 60 -12.32 18.89 -4.34
N VAL A 61 -13.60 18.74 -4.67
CA VAL A 61 -14.20 19.42 -5.82
C VAL A 61 -14.59 20.83 -5.39
N ILE A 62 -13.98 21.84 -6.01
CA ILE A 62 -14.36 23.25 -5.80
C ILE A 62 -15.29 23.63 -6.95
N ASN A 63 -16.50 24.06 -6.61
CA ASN A 63 -17.48 24.62 -7.55
C ASN A 63 -17.32 26.13 -7.67
#